data_AF-A0A2D4L0X4-F1
#
_entry.id   AF-A0A2D4L0X4-F1
#
_cell.length_a   1.000
_cell.length_b   1.000
_cell.length_c   1.000
_cell.angle_alpha   90.00
_cell.angle_beta   90.00
_cell.angle_gamma   90.00
#
_symmetry.space_group_name_H-M   'P 1'
#
loop_
_entity.id
_entity.type
_entity.pdbx_description
1 polymer ?
#
loop_
_entity_poly.entity_id
_entity_poly.type
_entity_poly.pdbx_seq_one_letter_code
_entity_poly.pdbx_strand_id
1 'polypeptide(L)'
;PMRILGLKFRFFSLLQLQSLIQEVDPVADYRIDRALNEACESVIQTACKHIRSGDPMILSCLMEHLYTEKMVEDCEHRLLELQYFISRDWKLDFVLYRKCQGDASRLCHTHGWNETSEMIPPGAVFSCLYRHA
;
A
#
# COMPACT_ATOMS: atom_id res chain seq x y z
N PRO A 1 34.81 -18.29 -13.16
CA PRO A 1 33.73 -19.22 -12.75
C PRO A 1 33.16 -18.98 -11.34
N MET A 2 33.98 -19.02 -10.27
CA MET A 2 33.51 -18.93 -8.88
C MET A 2 32.92 -17.56 -8.50
N ARG A 3 33.46 -16.46 -9.03
CA ARG A 3 32.90 -15.10 -8.84
C ARG A 3 31.51 -14.92 -9.47
N ILE A 4 31.26 -15.52 -10.63
CA ILE A 4 29.96 -15.46 -11.32
C ILE A 4 28.91 -16.27 -10.55
N LEU A 5 29.30 -17.41 -9.99
CA LEU A 5 28.44 -18.22 -9.13
C LEU A 5 28.11 -17.49 -7.82
N GLY A 6 29.08 -16.78 -7.23
CA GLY A 6 28.87 -15.92 -6.06
C GLY A 6 27.97 -14.70 -6.32
N LEU A 7 28.07 -14.08 -7.51
CA LEU A 7 27.14 -13.02 -7.93
C LEU A 7 25.73 -13.57 -8.15
N LYS A 8 25.58 -14.72 -8.82
CA LYS A 8 24.28 -15.38 -9.00
C LYS A 8 23.64 -15.77 -7.66
N PHE A 9 24.42 -16.27 -6.71
CA PHE A 9 23.92 -16.63 -5.38
C PHE A 9 23.50 -15.39 -4.59
N ARG A 10 24.31 -14.32 -4.59
CA ARG A 10 23.95 -13.01 -3.98
C ARG A 10 22.69 -12.43 -4.61
N PHE A 11 22.56 -12.49 -5.93
CA PHE A 11 21.38 -12.03 -6.66
C PHE A 11 20.14 -12.85 -6.29
N PHE A 12 20.27 -14.17 -6.15
CA PHE A 12 19.18 -15.05 -5.72
C PHE A 12 18.73 -14.76 -4.28
N SER A 13 19.66 -14.54 -3.35
CA SER A 13 19.34 -14.15 -1.97
C SER A 13 18.69 -12.77 -1.87
N LEU A 14 19.08 -11.82 -2.73
CA LEU A 14 18.42 -10.51 -2.81
C LEU A 14 17.01 -10.63 -3.39
N LEU A 15 16.82 -11.46 -4.42
CA LEU A 15 15.50 -11.73 -5.01
C LEU A 15 14.55 -12.35 -3.97
N GLN A 16 15.04 -13.31 -3.18
CA GLN A 16 14.26 -13.96 -2.13
C GLN A 16 13.93 -13.00 -0.97
N LEU A 17 14.85 -12.11 -0.61
CA LEU A 17 14.57 -11.08 0.40
C LEU A 17 13.52 -10.08 -0.10
N GLN A 18 13.60 -9.67 -1.37
CA GLN A 18 12.64 -8.75 -1.97
C GLN A 18 11.24 -9.38 -2.08
N SER A 19 11.14 -10.67 -2.42
CA SER A 19 9.84 -11.39 -2.39
C SER A 19 9.28 -11.50 -0.97
N LEU A 20 10.13 -11.75 0.04
CA LEU A 20 9.68 -11.80 1.45
C LEU A 20 9.17 -10.45 1.95
N ILE A 21 9.82 -9.34 1.57
CA ILE A 21 9.37 -7.98 1.89
C ILE A 21 8.05 -7.64 1.18
N GLN A 22 7.75 -8.26 0.03
CA GLN A 22 6.47 -8.11 -0.66
C GLN A 22 5.36 -9.05 -0.13
N GLU A 23 5.74 -10.15 0.53
CA GLU A 23 4.82 -11.08 1.19
C GLU A 23 4.30 -10.53 2.52
N VAL A 24 5.19 -9.89 3.29
CA VAL A 24 4.80 -9.04 4.42
C VAL A 24 4.26 -7.74 3.83
N ASP A 25 3.03 -7.34 4.14
CA ASP A 25 2.50 -6.05 3.71
C ASP A 25 2.71 -5.03 4.85
N PRO A 26 3.88 -4.38 4.95
CA PRO A 26 4.15 -3.49 6.07
C PRO A 26 3.31 -2.21 6.02
N VAL A 27 2.68 -1.90 4.89
CA VAL A 27 1.83 -0.71 4.75
C VAL A 27 0.37 -1.03 5.11
N ALA A 28 -0.11 -2.26 4.88
CA ALA A 28 -1.47 -2.64 5.27
C ALA A 28 -1.63 -2.96 6.76
N ASP A 29 -0.54 -3.27 7.48
CA ASP A 29 -0.63 -3.38 8.94
C ASP A 29 -0.54 -1.99 9.59
N TYR A 30 -1.71 -1.39 9.84
CA TYR A 30 -1.86 -0.11 10.55
C TYR A 30 -1.10 -0.07 11.89
N ARG A 31 -0.78 -1.22 12.49
CA ARG A 31 -0.07 -1.32 13.77
C ARG A 31 1.41 -0.98 13.65
N ILE A 32 1.97 -1.02 12.43
CA ILE A 32 3.36 -0.64 12.18
C ILE A 32 3.51 0.88 12.27
N ASP A 33 2.50 1.64 11.84
CA ASP A 33 2.43 3.08 12.07
C ASP A 33 1.80 3.36 13.43
N ARG A 34 2.67 3.55 14.43
CA ARG A 34 2.25 3.89 15.79
C ARG A 34 1.37 5.14 15.84
N ALA A 35 1.67 6.16 15.03
CA ALA A 35 0.93 7.41 15.05
C ALA A 35 -0.50 7.23 14.50
N LEU A 36 -0.64 6.44 13.41
CA LEU A 36 -1.95 6.08 12.88
C LEU A 36 -2.75 5.23 13.87
N ASN A 37 -2.12 4.22 14.46
CA ASN A 37 -2.78 3.33 15.43
C ASN A 37 -3.29 4.09 16.66
N GLU A 38 -2.47 4.95 17.26
CA GLU A 38 -2.88 5.76 18.42
C GLU A 38 -4.01 6.74 18.06
N ALA A 39 -3.92 7.41 16.90
CA ALA A 39 -4.95 8.35 16.46
C ALA A 39 -6.29 7.67 16.19
N CYS A 40 -6.27 6.47 15.62
CA CYS A 40 -7.46 5.75 15.17
C CYS A 40 -8.01 4.73 16.18
N GLU A 41 -7.37 4.52 17.33
CA GLU A 41 -7.76 3.48 18.31
C GLU A 41 -9.23 3.58 18.73
N SER A 42 -9.73 4.80 19.00
CA SER A 42 -11.12 5.03 19.41
C SER A 42 -12.11 4.65 18.30
N VAL A 43 -11.82 4.98 17.04
CA VAL A 43 -12.64 4.66 15.88
C VAL A 43 -12.62 3.15 15.62
N ILE A 44 -11.45 2.51 15.77
CA ILE A 44 -11.31 1.06 15.64
C ILE A 44 -12.22 0.34 16.65
N GLN A 45 -12.20 0.76 17.91
CA GLN A 45 -12.99 0.14 18.98
C GLN A 45 -14.50 0.40 18.85
N THR A 46 -14.91 1.52 18.26
CA THR A 46 -16.33 1.92 18.21
C THR A 46 -17.02 1.57 16.89
N ALA A 47 -16.33 1.70 15.76
CA ALA A 47 -16.87 1.47 14.41
C ALA A 47 -16.34 0.17 13.77
N CYS A 48 -15.06 -0.16 13.95
CA CYS A 48 -14.42 -1.30 13.27
C CYS A 48 -14.24 -2.55 14.13
N LYS A 49 -14.87 -2.63 15.30
CA LYS A 49 -14.72 -3.73 16.28
C LYS A 49 -15.02 -5.14 15.76
N HIS A 50 -15.74 -5.24 14.66
CA HIS A 50 -16.14 -6.50 14.04
C HIS A 50 -15.00 -7.10 13.19
N ILE A 51 -13.97 -6.31 12.88
CA ILE A 51 -12.79 -6.72 12.14
C ILE A 51 -11.74 -7.20 13.14
N ARG A 52 -11.10 -8.33 12.84
CA ARG A 52 -10.06 -8.90 13.70
C ARG A 52 -8.86 -7.95 13.75
N SER A 53 -8.31 -7.72 14.94
CA SER A 53 -7.09 -6.89 15.08
C SER A 53 -5.95 -7.43 14.22
N GLY A 54 -5.26 -6.53 13.51
CA GLY A 54 -4.21 -6.87 12.55
C GLY A 54 -4.71 -7.45 11.23
N ASP A 55 -6.02 -7.47 10.99
CA ASP A 55 -6.56 -7.73 9.65
C ASP A 55 -6.38 -6.48 8.77
N PRO A 56 -5.85 -6.62 7.53
CA PRO A 56 -5.68 -5.49 6.61
C PRO A 56 -7.00 -4.78 6.28
N MET A 57 -8.16 -5.40 6.52
CA MET A 57 -9.47 -4.77 6.35
C MET A 57 -9.75 -3.62 7.34
N ILE A 58 -8.97 -3.46 8.41
CA ILE A 58 -9.10 -2.33 9.36
C ILE A 58 -9.00 -0.99 8.62
N LEU A 59 -8.01 -0.84 7.72
CA LEU A 59 -7.82 0.41 6.98
C LEU A 59 -9.00 0.70 6.06
N SER A 60 -9.57 -0.32 5.42
CA SER A 60 -10.78 -0.16 4.60
C SER A 60 -11.97 0.33 5.44
N CYS A 61 -12.20 -0.25 6.61
CA CYS A 61 -13.26 0.21 7.51
C CYS A 61 -13.04 1.65 8.00
N LEU A 62 -11.80 2.00 8.35
CA LEU A 62 -11.47 3.37 8.74
C LEU A 62 -11.77 4.37 7.61
N MET A 63 -11.42 4.04 6.38
CA MET A 63 -11.72 4.87 5.20
C MET A 63 -13.23 4.97 4.90
N GLU A 64 -14.00 3.90 5.10
CA GLU A 64 -15.47 3.93 4.97
C GLU A 64 -16.13 4.88 5.97
N HIS A 65 -15.51 5.06 7.14
CA HIS A 65 -15.99 5.95 8.19
C HIS A 65 -15.41 7.37 8.14
N LEU A 66 -14.55 7.71 7.18
CA LEU A 66 -13.75 8.95 7.13
C LEU A 66 -14.56 10.23 7.34
N TYR A 67 -15.74 10.33 6.73
CA TYR A 67 -16.60 11.52 6.81
C TYR A 67 -17.87 11.29 7.64
N THR A 68 -17.81 10.36 8.60
CA THR A 68 -18.92 10.04 9.49
C THR A 68 -18.70 10.63 10.88
N GLU A 69 -19.77 10.78 11.64
CA GLU A 69 -19.73 11.19 13.06
C GLU A 69 -18.91 10.27 13.98
N LYS A 70 -18.51 9.09 13.50
CA LYS A 70 -17.67 8.15 14.25
C LYS A 70 -16.18 8.48 14.12
N MET A 71 -15.80 9.29 13.15
CA MET A 71 -14.41 9.67 12.91
C MET A 71 -13.98 10.78 13.87
N VAL A 72 -12.74 10.69 14.34
CA VAL A 72 -12.10 11.73 15.15
C VAL A 72 -11.06 12.48 14.32
N GLU A 73 -10.87 13.75 14.61
CA GLU A 73 -10.02 14.68 13.82
C GLU A 73 -8.60 14.13 13.60
N ASP A 74 -7.95 13.63 14.66
CA ASP A 74 -6.59 13.08 14.56
C ASP A 74 -6.51 11.88 13.62
N CYS A 75 -7.50 10.98 13.68
CA CYS A 75 -7.56 9.81 12.80
C CYS A 75 -7.85 10.23 11.35
N GLU A 76 -8.79 11.15 11.15
CA GLU A 76 -9.11 11.71 9.83
C GLU A 76 -7.85 12.29 9.18
N HIS A 77 -7.11 13.13 9.90
CA HIS A 77 -5.89 13.76 9.40
C HIS A 77 -4.88 12.73 8.91
N ARG A 78 -4.63 11.68 9.71
CA ARG A 78 -3.68 10.61 9.37
C ARG A 78 -4.16 9.76 8.20
N LEU A 79 -5.45 9.46 8.12
CA LEU A 79 -6.02 8.74 6.99
C LEU A 79 -5.94 9.55 5.69
N LEU A 80 -6.16 10.87 5.75
CA LEU A 80 -6.02 11.75 4.59
C LEU A 80 -4.57 11.86 4.13
N GLU A 81 -3.59 11.93 5.04
CA GLU A 81 -2.17 11.85 4.70
C GLU A 81 -1.84 10.51 4.01
N LEU A 82 -2.30 9.39 4.57
CA LEU A 82 -2.10 8.07 3.98
C LEU A 82 -2.70 7.98 2.58
N GLN A 83 -3.95 8.44 2.41
CA GLN A 83 -4.63 8.50 1.12
C GLN A 83 -3.84 9.37 0.12
N TYR A 84 -3.32 10.51 0.56
CA TYR A 84 -2.49 11.38 -0.26
C TYR A 84 -1.24 10.65 -0.76
N PHE A 85 -0.52 9.93 0.10
CA PHE A 85 0.66 9.17 -0.32
C PHE A 85 0.30 8.04 -1.30
N ILE A 86 -0.71 7.23 -1.00
CA ILE A 86 -1.16 6.13 -1.87
C ILE A 86 -1.61 6.67 -3.23
N SER A 87 -2.35 7.78 -3.25
CA SER A 87 -2.81 8.39 -4.49
C SER A 87 -1.64 8.84 -5.37
N ARG A 88 -0.50 9.22 -4.80
CA ARG A 88 0.69 9.64 -5.56
C ARG A 88 1.55 8.46 -5.99
N ASP A 89 1.69 7.46 -5.14
CA ASP A 89 2.42 6.23 -5.42
C ASP A 89 1.54 5.01 -5.11
N TRP A 90 0.84 4.55 -6.15
CA TRP A 90 -0.05 3.39 -6.07
C TRP A 90 0.67 2.09 -5.68
N LYS A 91 2.01 2.04 -5.76
CA LYS A 91 2.81 0.90 -5.28
C LYS A 91 2.78 0.77 -3.76
N LEU A 92 2.40 1.84 -3.05
CA LEU A 92 2.23 1.83 -1.59
C LEU A 92 0.99 1.03 -1.16
N ASP A 93 -0.01 0.89 -2.03
CA ASP A 93 -1.08 -0.08 -1.84
C ASP A 93 -0.63 -1.44 -2.40
N PHE A 94 -0.05 -2.28 -1.54
CA PHE A 94 0.48 -3.58 -1.95
C PHE A 94 -0.60 -4.53 -2.49
N VAL A 95 -1.84 -4.43 -1.99
CA VAL A 95 -2.94 -5.27 -2.48
C VAL A 95 -3.30 -4.87 -3.91
N LEU A 96 -3.48 -3.57 -4.16
CA LEU A 96 -3.71 -3.03 -5.50
C LEU A 96 -2.54 -3.36 -6.41
N TYR A 97 -1.31 -3.10 -5.98
CA TYR A 97 -0.11 -3.35 -6.77
C TYR A 97 -0.01 -4.83 -7.17
N ARG A 98 -0.14 -5.76 -6.22
CA ARG A 98 -0.04 -7.20 -6.48
C ARG A 98 -1.11 -7.68 -7.45
N LYS A 99 -2.35 -7.21 -7.31
CA LYS A 99 -3.47 -7.62 -8.16
C LYS A 99 -3.43 -6.96 -9.54
N CYS A 100 -3.01 -5.71 -9.61
CA CYS A 100 -3.21 -4.87 -10.79
C CYS A 100 -1.91 -4.50 -11.51
N GLN A 101 -0.71 -4.98 -11.11
CA GLN A 101 0.53 -4.61 -11.85
C GLN A 101 0.50 -5.04 -13.32
N GLY A 102 -0.15 -6.17 -13.63
CA GLY A 102 -0.30 -6.63 -15.01
C GLY A 102 -1.18 -5.69 -15.81
N ASP A 103 -2.30 -5.26 -15.23
CA ASP A 103 -3.22 -4.30 -15.85
C ASP A 103 -2.62 -2.90 -15.94
N ALA A 104 -1.85 -2.46 -14.94
CA ALA A 104 -1.13 -1.20 -14.99
C ALA A 104 -0.15 -1.18 -16.18
N SER A 105 0.56 -2.28 -16.42
CA SER A 105 1.46 -2.38 -17.57
C SER A 105 0.71 -2.43 -18.90
N ARG A 106 -0.39 -3.21 -18.97
CA ARG A 106 -1.15 -3.45 -20.21
C ARG A 106 -2.08 -2.30 -20.62
N LEU A 107 -2.74 -1.67 -19.65
CA LEU A 107 -3.79 -0.66 -19.84
C LEU A 107 -3.28 0.75 -19.60
N CYS A 108 -2.40 0.92 -18.61
CA CYS A 108 -1.92 2.23 -18.17
C CYS A 108 -0.50 2.54 -18.64
N HIS A 109 0.08 1.66 -19.47
CA HIS A 109 1.41 1.79 -20.06
C HIS A 109 2.52 2.07 -19.03
N THR A 110 2.40 1.49 -17.82
CA THR A 110 3.46 1.60 -16.83
C THR A 110 4.59 0.66 -17.21
N HIS A 111 5.75 1.22 -17.56
CA HIS A 111 7.00 0.47 -17.61
C HIS A 111 7.42 0.11 -16.18
N GLY A 112 8.00 -1.07 -15.96
CA GLY A 112 8.14 -1.72 -14.64
C GLY A 112 8.96 -0.94 -13.59
N TRP A 113 9.31 -1.63 -12.49
CA TRP A 113 9.93 -1.08 -11.25
C TRP A 113 11.18 -0.20 -11.42
N ASN A 114 11.77 -0.11 -12.62
CA ASN A 114 13.06 0.50 -12.91
C ASN A 114 13.01 1.86 -13.64
N GLU A 115 11.86 2.33 -14.10
CA GLU A 115 11.78 3.67 -14.68
C GLU A 115 11.29 4.65 -13.61
N THR A 116 12.10 5.67 -13.35
CA THR A 116 11.74 6.76 -12.45
C THR A 116 10.41 7.33 -12.92
N SER A 117 9.46 7.44 -12.00
CA SER A 117 8.13 8.02 -12.21
C SER A 117 8.20 9.54 -12.47
N GLU A 118 9.25 10.03 -13.12
CA GLU A 118 9.43 11.44 -13.47
C GLU A 118 8.53 11.83 -14.65
N MET A 119 8.10 10.86 -15.48
CA MET A 119 7.26 11.11 -16.66
C MET A 119 5.76 10.89 -16.43
N ILE A 120 5.37 10.17 -15.38
CA ILE A 120 3.97 9.86 -15.09
C ILE A 120 3.48 10.79 -13.96
N PRO A 121 2.43 11.60 -14.19
CA PRO A 121 1.87 12.43 -13.13
C PRO A 121 1.47 11.57 -11.92
N PRO A 122 1.73 12.03 -10.67
CA PRO A 122 1.29 11.33 -9.47
C PRO A 122 -0.20 11.00 -9.55
N GLY A 123 -0.55 9.74 -9.28
CA GLY A 123 -1.93 9.26 -9.34
C GLY A 123 -2.54 9.03 -10.70
N ALA A 124 -1.80 9.23 -11.79
CA ALA A 124 -2.26 8.86 -13.14
C ALA A 124 -2.51 7.35 -13.27
N VAL A 125 -1.67 6.52 -12.65
CA VAL A 125 -1.84 5.05 -12.67
C VAL A 125 -3.07 4.62 -11.88
N PHE A 126 -3.22 5.13 -10.65
CA PHE A 126 -4.41 4.86 -9.83
C PHE A 126 -5.70 5.26 -10.55
N SER A 127 -5.71 6.48 -11.12
CA SER A 127 -6.85 6.98 -11.91
C SER A 127 -7.13 6.16 -13.16
N CYS A 128 -6.10 5.65 -13.82
CA CYS A 128 -6.25 4.79 -14.99
C CYS A 128 -6.85 3.43 -14.60
N LEU A 129 -6.27 2.74 -13.61
CA LEU A 129 -6.76 1.46 -13.11
C LEU A 129 -8.23 1.57 -12.68
N TYR A 130 -8.60 2.65 -11.99
CA TYR A 130 -9.97 2.89 -11.56
C TYR A 130 -10.97 3.01 -12.73
N ARG A 131 -10.56 3.55 -13.89
CA ARG A 131 -11.43 3.63 -15.09
C ARG A 131 -11.61 2.29 -15.79
N HIS A 132 -10.82 1.29 -15.44
CA HIS A 132 -10.82 -0.05 -16.02
C HIS A 132 -11.25 -1.14 -15.04
N ALA A 133 -11.71 -0.75 -13.84
CA ALA A 133 -12.24 -1.64 -12.80
C ALA A 133 -13.71 -2.01 -13.03
#